data_AF-A0A0P7ZZX4-F1
#
_entry.id   AF-A0A0P7ZZX4-F1
#
_cell.length_a   1.000
_cell.length_b   1.000
_cell.length_c   1.000
_cell.angle_alpha   90.00
_cell.angle_beta   90.00
_cell.angle_gamma   90.00
#
_symmetry.space_group_name_H-M   'P 1'
#
loop_
_entity.id
_entity.type
_entity.pdbx_description
1 polymer ?
#
loop_
_entity_poly.entity_id
_entity_poly.type
_entity_poly.pdbx_seq_one_letter_code
_entity_poly.pdbx_strand_id
1 'polypeptide(L)'
;MTLPALNPDGADIRITRLVPARDGPGIRIDYTVTPSAEIGIRSRAGPQRAWVICRFDPVPFSTSAPRLAAIETQNGPVTGASVYLMQRFWLRTPEAATADPGR
;
A
#
# COMPACT_ATOMS: atom_id res chain seq x y z
N MET A 1 17.17 7.75 -3.36
CA MET A 1 16.04 8.29 -2.58
C MET A 1 14.84 7.40 -2.87
N THR A 2 14.69 6.29 -2.15
CA THR A 2 13.93 6.20 -0.87
C THR A 2 12.47 6.51 -1.12
N LEU A 3 11.72 5.43 -1.35
CA LEU A 3 10.31 5.37 -1.74
C LEU A 3 9.39 6.16 -0.79
N PRO A 4 8.73 7.24 -1.27
CA PRO A 4 7.43 7.68 -0.78
C PRO A 4 6.42 6.67 -1.35
N ALA A 5 6.29 5.51 -0.70
CA ALA A 5 6.16 4.24 -1.42
C ALA A 5 4.91 4.03 -2.28
N LEU A 6 3.86 4.85 -2.13
CA LEU A 6 2.72 4.89 -3.07
C LEU A 6 2.06 6.26 -3.15
N ASN A 7 2.21 7.10 -2.13
CA ASN A 7 1.49 8.36 -1.97
C ASN A 7 2.45 9.43 -1.39
N PRO A 8 2.11 10.72 -1.52
CA PRO A 8 2.90 11.82 -0.97
C PRO A 8 3.08 11.71 0.54
N ASP A 9 4.20 12.22 1.07
CA ASP A 9 4.43 12.28 2.52
C ASP A 9 3.34 13.10 3.22
N GLY A 10 2.88 12.60 4.36
CA GLY A 10 1.78 13.21 5.13
C GLY A 10 0.39 13.04 4.53
N ALA A 11 0.23 12.34 3.39
CA ALA A 11 -1.10 12.12 2.83
C ALA A 11 -1.97 11.26 3.76
N ASP A 12 -3.21 11.71 3.97
CA ASP A 12 -4.24 10.94 4.69
C ASP A 12 -4.81 9.86 3.75
N ILE A 13 -4.72 8.61 4.19
CA ILE A 13 -5.14 7.44 3.42
C ILE A 13 -6.34 6.81 4.11
N ARG A 14 -7.45 6.67 3.39
CA ARG A 14 -8.64 5.98 3.88
C ARG A 14 -9.01 4.82 2.96
N ILE A 15 -9.06 3.61 3.51
CA ILE A 15 -9.54 2.43 2.78
C ILE A 15 -11.04 2.59 2.52
N THR A 16 -11.44 2.43 1.26
CA THR A 16 -12.85 2.49 0.85
C THR A 16 -13.43 1.13 0.52
N ARG A 17 -12.61 0.20 0.04
CA ARG A 17 -13.05 -1.14 -0.32
C ARG A 17 -11.90 -2.15 -0.33
N LEU A 18 -12.21 -3.37 0.10
CA LEU A 18 -11.34 -4.55 0.02
C LEU A 18 -12.08 -5.62 -0.78
N VAL A 19 -11.50 -6.08 -1.89
CA VAL A 19 -12.07 -7.15 -2.73
C VAL A 19 -10.99 -8.13 -3.17
N PRO A 20 -11.33 -9.39 -3.49
CA PRO A 20 -10.39 -10.31 -4.12
C PRO A 20 -9.81 -9.73 -5.42
N ALA A 21 -8.54 -10.00 -5.70
CA ALA A 21 -7.94 -9.70 -6.99
C ALA A 21 -8.63 -10.54 -8.09
N ARG A 22 -8.79 -9.96 -9.29
CA ARG A 22 -9.48 -10.64 -10.40
C ARG A 22 -8.67 -11.80 -10.99
N ASP A 23 -7.35 -11.69 -10.99
CA ASP A 23 -6.47 -12.59 -11.77
C ASP A 23 -5.57 -13.47 -10.89
N GLY A 24 -6.13 -14.11 -9.85
CA GLY A 24 -5.40 -15.05 -8.99
C GLY A 24 -5.34 -14.62 -7.50
N PRO A 25 -4.50 -15.29 -6.69
CA PRO A 25 -4.45 -15.06 -5.24
C PRO A 25 -3.93 -13.64 -4.91
N GLY A 26 -4.81 -12.82 -4.36
CA GLY A 26 -4.49 -11.45 -3.99
C GLY A 26 -5.69 -10.68 -3.49
N ILE A 27 -5.42 -9.49 -2.96
CA ILE A 27 -6.43 -8.55 -2.49
C ILE A 27 -6.24 -7.24 -3.24
N ARG A 28 -7.31 -6.73 -3.82
CA ARG A 28 -7.39 -5.36 -4.31
C ARG A 28 -7.94 -4.46 -3.20
N ILE A 29 -7.22 -3.39 -2.96
CA ILE A 29 -7.57 -2.35 -1.98
C ILE A 29 -7.86 -1.08 -2.78
N ASP A 30 -9.09 -0.59 -2.71
CA ASP A 30 -9.45 0.73 -3.22
C ASP A 30 -9.44 1.73 -2.05
N TYR A 31 -8.75 2.85 -2.21
CA TYR A 31 -8.55 3.83 -1.15
C TYR A 31 -8.62 5.25 -1.68
N THR A 32 -8.84 6.21 -0.78
CA THR A 32 -8.72 7.64 -1.08
C THR A 32 -7.46 8.21 -0.44
N VAL A 33 -6.82 9.12 -1.16
CA VAL A 33 -5.62 9.84 -0.74
C VAL A 33 -5.96 11.32 -0.67
N THR A 34 -5.80 11.91 0.50
CA THR A 34 -5.92 13.36 0.68
C THR A 34 -4.53 13.91 0.94
N PRO A 35 -3.94 14.71 0.02
CA PRO A 35 -2.61 15.27 0.22
C PRO A 35 -2.56 16.17 1.47
N SER A 36 -1.50 16.06 2.29
CA SER A 36 -1.29 17.03 3.37
C SER A 36 -0.98 18.41 2.79
N ALA A 37 -1.54 19.45 3.41
CA ALA A 37 -1.32 20.84 3.06
C ALA A 37 0.07 21.37 3.46
N GLU A 38 0.92 20.57 4.12
CA GLU A 38 2.20 21.01 4.70
C GLU A 38 3.29 21.32 3.68
N ILE A 39 3.25 20.75 2.48
CA ILE A 39 4.16 21.17 1.41
C ILE A 39 3.47 22.33 0.71
N GLY A 40 3.97 23.56 0.88
CA GLY A 40 3.39 24.88 0.52
C GLY A 40 2.81 25.11 -0.89
N ILE A 41 2.60 24.05 -1.66
CA ILE A 41 1.59 23.98 -2.70
C ILE A 41 0.25 23.82 -2.01
N ARG A 42 -0.58 24.87 -2.01
CA ARG A 42 -2.03 24.74 -1.75
C ARG A 42 -2.61 23.77 -2.78
N SER A 43 -2.50 22.47 -2.54
CA SER A 43 -3.06 21.47 -3.40
C SER A 43 -4.56 21.50 -3.16
N ARG A 44 -5.27 22.27 -3.98
CA ARG A 44 -6.75 22.28 -4.07
C ARG A 44 -7.31 20.91 -4.53
N ALA A 45 -6.45 19.90 -4.71
CA ALA A 45 -6.85 18.56 -5.05
C ALA A 45 -7.59 17.94 -3.86
N GLY A 46 -8.91 17.78 -4.00
CA GLY A 46 -9.70 16.97 -3.07
C GLY A 46 -9.26 15.51 -3.08
N PRO A 47 -9.92 14.65 -2.29
CA PRO A 47 -9.55 13.25 -2.14
C PRO A 47 -9.43 12.54 -3.49
N GLN A 48 -8.24 12.00 -3.78
CA GLN A 48 -7.96 11.27 -5.01
C GLN A 48 -8.22 9.78 -4.78
N ARG A 49 -8.94 9.15 -5.71
CA ARG A 49 -9.16 7.69 -5.67
C ARG A 49 -7.94 6.97 -6.23
N ALA A 50 -7.48 5.97 -5.51
CA ALA A 50 -6.36 5.13 -5.89
C ALA A 50 -6.70 3.66 -5.59
N TRP A 51 -5.93 2.77 -6.19
CA TRP A 51 -6.01 1.34 -5.91
C TRP A 51 -4.65 0.68 -5.93
N VAL A 52 -4.56 -0.39 -5.15
CA VAL A 52 -3.41 -1.28 -5.11
C VAL A 52 -3.87 -2.72 -5.11
N ILE A 53 -3.16 -3.58 -5.83
CA ILE A 53 -3.35 -5.03 -5.76
C ILE A 53 -2.13 -5.63 -5.07
N CYS A 54 -2.37 -6.27 -3.93
CA CYS A 54 -1.39 -7.03 -3.19
C CYS A 54 -1.49 -8.50 -3.61
N ARG A 55 -0.41 -9.04 -4.17
CA ARG A 55 -0.30 -10.46 -4.54
C ARG A 55 0.50 -11.19 -3.47
N PHE A 56 0.06 -12.39 -3.10
CA PHE A 56 0.74 -13.19 -2.10
C PHE A 56 1.27 -14.47 -2.73
N ASP A 57 2.47 -14.88 -2.31
CA ASP A 57 2.98 -16.19 -2.69
C ASP A 57 2.08 -17.28 -2.09
N PRO A 58 1.66 -18.28 -2.88
CA PRO A 58 0.97 -19.43 -2.34
C PRO A 58 1.92 -20.15 -1.38
N VAL A 59 1.56 -20.23 -0.10
CA VAL A 59 2.34 -20.97 0.89
C VAL A 59 1.68 -22.33 1.09
N PRO A 60 2.12 -23.39 0.38
CA PRO A 60 1.57 -24.72 0.61
C PRO A 60 1.97 -25.18 2.02
N PHE A 61 0.97 -25.45 2.87
CA PHE A 61 1.12 -26.14 4.16
C PHE A 61 1.98 -25.44 5.24
N SER A 62 1.89 -24.11 5.38
CA SER A 62 2.55 -23.41 6.49
C SER A 62 1.55 -22.70 7.41
N THR A 63 1.78 -22.78 8.72
CA THR A 63 1.19 -21.91 9.75
C THR A 63 1.73 -20.47 9.72
N SER A 64 2.64 -20.16 8.79
CA SER A 64 3.22 -18.82 8.63
C SER A 64 2.29 -17.88 7.87
N ALA A 65 2.34 -16.59 8.21
CA ALA A 65 1.60 -15.55 7.50
C ALA A 65 1.97 -15.53 5.99
N PRO A 66 1.00 -15.32 5.09
CA PRO A 66 1.24 -15.27 3.66
C PRO A 66 2.22 -14.14 3.31
N ARG A 67 3.21 -14.45 2.46
CA ARG A 67 4.23 -13.49 2.06
C ARG A 67 3.75 -12.64 0.89
N LEU A 68 3.79 -11.32 1.04
CA LEU A 68 3.49 -10.38 -0.05
C LEU A 68 4.59 -10.51 -1.13
N ALA A 69 4.20 -10.88 -2.34
CA ALA A 69 5.09 -11.21 -3.45
C ALA A 69 5.23 -10.06 -4.43
N ALA A 70 4.11 -9.39 -4.73
CA ALA A 70 4.07 -8.28 -5.67
C ALA A 70 3.01 -7.25 -5.27
N ILE A 71 3.23 -6.02 -5.71
CA ILE A 71 2.29 -4.92 -5.56
C ILE A 71 2.09 -4.29 -6.93
N GLU A 72 0.84 -4.19 -7.36
CA GLU A 72 0.46 -3.50 -8.60
C GLU A 72 -0.38 -2.26 -8.26
N THR A 73 -0.18 -1.18 -8.98
CA THR A 73 -0.84 0.11 -8.72
C THR A 73 -1.38 0.67 -10.03
N GLN A 74 -2.14 1.76 -9.97
CA GLN A 74 -2.50 2.52 -11.18
C GLN A 74 -1.31 3.00 -12.01
N ASN A 75 -0.13 3.16 -11.38
CA ASN A 75 1.09 3.64 -12.02
C ASN A 75 1.97 2.48 -12.54
N GLY A 76 1.48 1.25 -12.43
CA GLY A 76 2.21 0.04 -12.81
C GLY A 76 2.70 -0.77 -11.61
N PRO A 77 3.49 -1.83 -11.87
CA PRO A 77 4.00 -2.71 -10.84
C PRO A 77 5.09 -2.04 -10.02
N VAL A 78 5.04 -2.23 -8.70
CA VAL A 78 6.13 -1.85 -7.79
C VAL A 78 7.23 -2.89 -7.91
N THR A 79 8.48 -2.43 -8.05
CA THR A 79 9.61 -3.34 -8.23
C THR A 79 9.83 -4.24 -7.01
N GLY A 80 10.25 -5.49 -7.23
CA GLY A 80 10.44 -6.47 -6.15
C GLY A 80 11.43 -6.02 -5.07
N ALA A 81 12.46 -5.26 -5.42
CA ALA A 81 13.39 -4.66 -4.46
C ALA A 81 12.71 -3.63 -3.56
N SER A 82 11.80 -2.83 -4.11
CA SER A 82 11.00 -1.84 -3.35
C SER A 82 10.05 -2.54 -2.38
N VAL A 83 9.38 -3.61 -2.83
CA VAL A 83 8.50 -4.44 -2.00
C VAL A 83 9.29 -5.09 -0.85
N TYR A 84 10.48 -5.64 -1.13
CA TYR A 84 11.34 -6.24 -0.11
C TYR A 84 11.81 -5.22 0.94
N LEU A 85 12.25 -4.03 0.52
CA LEU A 85 12.67 -2.96 1.43
C LEU A 85 11.49 -2.48 2.29
N MET A 86 10.30 -2.31 1.71
CA MET A 86 9.09 -1.94 2.44
C MET A 86 8.75 -3.00 3.50
N GLN A 87 8.79 -4.29 3.17
CA GLN A 87 8.55 -5.36 4.14
C GLN A 87 9.56 -5.37 5.28
N ARG A 88 10.83 -5.14 4.97
CA ARG A 88 11.92 -5.18 5.95
C ARG A 88 11.90 -3.99 6.90
N PHE A 89 11.64 -2.79 6.36
CA PHE A 89 11.86 -1.54 7.08
C PHE A 89 10.59 -0.82 7.51
N TRP A 90 9.42 -1.16 6.95
CA TRP A 90 8.15 -0.54 7.32
C TRP A 90 7.23 -1.52 8.03
N LEU A 91 6.94 -2.69 7.44
CA LEU A 91 5.93 -3.60 8.01
C LEU A 91 6.34 -4.32 9.31
N ARG A 92 7.61 -4.25 9.71
CA ARG A 92 8.12 -4.86 10.94
C ARG A 92 8.37 -3.86 12.07
N THR A 93 7.93 -2.61 11.91
CA THR A 93 8.16 -1.57 12.91
C THR A 93 6.89 -1.26 13.73
N PRO A 94 7.02 -0.82 14.99
CA PRO A 94 5.88 -0.44 15.83
C PRO A 94 5.03 0.69 15.23
N GLU A 95 5.65 1.58 14.47
CA GLU A 95 5.01 2.71 13.82
C GLU A 95 4.01 2.23 12.76
N ALA A 96 4.33 1.17 12.03
CA ALA A 96 3.41 0.59 11.05
C ALA A 96 2.15 -0.01 11.70
N ALA A 97 2.25 -0.55 12.91
CA ALA A 97 1.07 -0.99 13.66
C ALA A 97 0.19 0.20 14.11
N THR A 98 0.80 1.37 14.35
CA THR A 98 0.07 2.59 14.75
C THR A 98 -0.55 3.31 13.57
N ALA A 99 0.08 3.23 12.40
CA ALA A 99 -0.37 3.84 11.16
C ALA A 99 -1.29 2.94 10.31
N ASP A 100 -1.81 1.85 10.88
CA ASP A 100 -2.73 0.94 10.18
C ASP A 100 -4.04 1.66 9.83
N PRO A 101 -4.35 1.89 8.53
CA PRO A 101 -5.56 2.57 8.10
C PRO A 101 -6.84 1.72 8.27
N GLY A 102 -6.72 0.47 8.70
CA GLY A 102 -7.83 -0.45 8.98
C GLY A 102 -8.31 -0.47 10.44
N ARG A 103 -7.74 0.36 11.32
CA ARG A 103 -8.17 0.49 12.71
C ARG A 103 -9.40 1.40 12.90
#